data_AF-A0A6N8A8D7-F1
#
_entry.id   AF-A0A6N8A8D7-F1
#
_cell.length_a   1.000
_cell.length_b   1.000
_cell.length_c   1.000
_cell.angle_alpha   90.00
_cell.angle_beta   90.00
_cell.angle_gamma   90.00
#
_symmetry.space_group_name_H-M   'P 1'
#
loop_
_entity.id
_entity.type
_entity.pdbx_description
1 polymer ?
#
loop_
_entity_poly.entity_id
_entity_poly.type
_entity_poly.pdbx_seq_one_letter_code
_entity_poly.pdbx_strand_id
1 'polypeptide(L)'
;MSDGRWSDLTARILSAVVLIAIGAIEVWLGGLWFEAFIAAACGLMTWELVRMVDPERSGVAIQLGILTGFAVVLSYHLPPLYKLPFLLAPALVGAGQVKKARGIYALFAIWIAASGLGFISIRENMGFGWMVWLISV
;
A
#
# COMPACT_ATOMS: atom_id res chain seq x y z
N MET A 1 -24.38 -27.86 10.46
CA MET A 1 -24.75 -26.42 10.53
C MET A 1 -24.98 -25.99 9.11
N SER A 2 -26.23 -25.79 8.73
CA SER A 2 -26.60 -25.37 7.38
C SER A 2 -26.01 -23.98 7.12
N ASP A 3 -25.06 -23.88 6.18
CA ASP A 3 -24.57 -22.61 5.65
C ASP A 3 -25.73 -21.89 4.96
N GLY A 4 -26.48 -21.11 5.73
CA GLY A 4 -27.55 -20.28 5.21
C GLY A 4 -26.98 -19.26 4.23
N ARG A 5 -27.79 -18.84 3.24
CA ARG A 5 -27.47 -17.78 2.25
C ARG A 5 -26.90 -16.47 2.81
N TRP A 6 -26.90 -16.31 4.14
CA TRP A 6 -26.42 -15.15 4.89
C TRP A 6 -25.07 -15.37 5.61
N SER A 7 -24.49 -16.58 5.59
CA SER A 7 -23.19 -16.82 6.24
C SER A 7 -22.08 -16.01 5.56
N ASP A 8 -22.14 -15.87 4.24
CA ASP A 8 -21.24 -14.99 3.46
C ASP A 8 -21.40 -13.51 3.85
N LEU A 9 -22.63 -13.04 4.10
CA LEU A 9 -22.86 -11.67 4.57
C LEU A 9 -22.25 -11.43 5.95
N THR A 10 -22.39 -12.40 6.85
CA THR A 10 -21.84 -12.31 8.21
C THR A 10 -20.31 -12.22 8.17
N ALA A 11 -19.66 -13.03 7.33
CA ALA A 11 -18.22 -12.98 7.14
C ALA A 11 -17.74 -11.62 6.58
N ARG A 12 -18.47 -11.04 5.62
CA ARG A 12 -18.16 -9.72 5.06
C ARG A 12 -18.35 -8.57 6.05
N ILE A 13 -19.41 -8.61 6.86
CA ILE A 13 -19.64 -7.60 7.90
C ILE A 13 -18.53 -7.68 8.94
N LEU A 14 -18.17 -8.89 9.36
CA LEU A 14 -17.10 -9.08 10.33
C LEU A 14 -15.75 -8.56 9.81
N SER A 15 -15.40 -8.87 8.55
CA SER A 15 -14.16 -8.35 7.96
C SER A 15 -14.17 -6.83 7.82
N ALA A 16 -15.29 -6.24 7.41
CA ALA A 16 -15.43 -4.79 7.34
C ALA A 16 -15.23 -4.12 8.71
N VAL A 17 -15.85 -4.66 9.77
CA VAL A 17 -15.69 -4.14 11.13
C VAL A 17 -14.22 -4.23 11.59
N VAL A 18 -13.55 -5.35 11.32
CA VAL A 18 -12.13 -5.53 11.66
C VAL A 18 -11.26 -4.53 10.91
N LEU A 19 -11.48 -4.34 9.62
CA LEU A 19 -10.70 -3.38 8.81
C LEU A 19 -10.92 -1.93 9.25
N ILE A 20 -12.16 -1.56 9.59
CA ILE A 20 -12.48 -0.24 10.14
C ILE A 20 -11.77 -0.03 11.48
N ALA A 21 -11.82 -1.03 12.37
CA ALA A 21 -11.16 -0.94 13.68
C ALA A 21 -9.65 -0.76 13.54
N ILE A 22 -9.00 -1.58 12.70
CA ILE A 22 -7.56 -1.46 12.43
C ILE A 22 -7.24 -0.08 11.85
N GLY A 23 -7.93 0.33 10.79
CA GLY A 23 -7.69 1.63 10.16
C GLY A 23 -7.89 2.81 11.13
N ALA A 24 -8.93 2.77 11.96
CA ALA A 24 -9.19 3.81 12.95
C ALA A 24 -8.08 3.88 14.02
N ILE A 25 -7.60 2.72 14.50
CA ILE A 25 -6.50 2.66 15.47
C ILE A 25 -5.21 3.21 14.87
N GLU A 26 -4.86 2.79 13.66
CA GLU A 26 -3.64 3.25 12.96
C GLU A 26 -3.66 4.77 12.71
N VAL A 27 -4.81 5.30 12.25
CA VAL A 27 -4.99 6.74 12.05
C VAL A 27 -4.90 7.50 13.37
N TRP A 28 -5.43 6.94 14.45
CA TRP A 28 -5.36 7.55 15.78
C TRP A 28 -3.93 7.58 16.34
N LEU A 29 -3.19 6.46 16.25
CA LEU A 29 -1.80 6.36 16.69
C LEU A 29 -0.88 7.30 15.91
N GLY A 30 -1.01 7.35 14.57
CA GLY A 30 -0.16 8.17 13.71
C GLY A 30 1.33 7.79 13.76
N GLY A 31 2.18 8.63 13.15
CA GLY A 31 3.63 8.46 13.15
C GLY A 31 4.06 7.12 12.56
N LEU A 32 5.06 6.50 13.19
CA LEU A 32 5.65 5.24 12.73
C LEU A 32 4.64 4.08 12.58
N TRP A 33 3.57 4.06 13.38
CA TRP A 33 2.53 3.02 13.27
C TRP A 33 1.77 3.15 11.96
N PHE A 34 1.25 4.36 11.70
CA PHE A 34 0.54 4.66 10.46
C PHE A 34 1.43 4.49 9.23
N GLU A 35 2.69 4.95 9.32
CA GLU A 35 3.67 4.76 8.25
C GLU A 35 3.94 3.29 7.95
N ALA A 36 4.14 2.46 8.99
CA ALA A 36 4.34 1.03 8.83
C ALA A 36 3.10 0.34 8.24
N PHE A 37 1.90 0.75 8.64
CA PHE A 37 0.65 0.25 8.07
C PHE A 37 0.53 0.57 6.57
N ILE A 38 0.77 1.82 6.18
CA ILE A 38 0.76 2.23 4.76
C ILE A 38 1.85 1.51 3.97
N ALA A 39 3.04 1.33 4.55
CA ALA A 39 4.14 0.58 3.92
C ALA A 39 3.76 -0.88 3.65
N ALA A 40 3.15 -1.54 4.64
CA ALA A 40 2.67 -2.91 4.52
C ALA A 40 1.57 -3.01 3.45
N ALA A 41 0.62 -2.07 3.43
CA ALA A 41 -0.43 -2.02 2.42
C ALA A 41 0.14 -1.83 1.00
N CYS A 42 1.02 -0.85 0.79
CA CYS A 42 1.66 -0.60 -0.51
C CYS A 42 2.53 -1.79 -0.97
N GLY A 43 3.23 -2.44 -0.04
CA GLY A 43 4.02 -3.64 -0.32
C GLY A 43 3.14 -4.81 -0.74
N LEU A 44 2.03 -5.05 -0.03
CA LEU A 44 1.07 -6.10 -0.35
C LEU A 44 0.38 -5.84 -1.69
N MET A 45 -0.01 -4.59 -1.97
CA MET A 45 -0.57 -4.19 -3.28
C MET A 45 0.44 -4.41 -4.42
N THR A 46 1.73 -4.12 -4.20
CA THR A 46 2.75 -4.37 -5.22
C THR A 46 2.99 -5.87 -5.42
N TRP A 47 3.00 -6.65 -4.34
CA TRP A 47 3.10 -8.10 -4.40
C TRP A 47 1.93 -8.69 -5.23
N GLU A 48 0.69 -8.29 -4.95
CA GLU A 48 -0.49 -8.66 -5.73
C GLU A 48 -0.38 -8.23 -7.19
N LEU A 49 0.08 -7.00 -7.44
CA LEU A 49 0.27 -6.49 -8.80
C LEU A 49 1.23 -7.38 -9.61
N VAL A 50 2.35 -7.80 -9.02
CA VAL A 50 3.29 -8.71 -9.68
C VAL A 50 2.65 -10.08 -9.91
N ARG A 51 1.88 -10.59 -8.95
CA ARG A 51 1.15 -11.86 -9.08
C ARG A 51 0.11 -11.84 -10.19
N MET A 52 -0.50 -10.68 -10.47
CA MET A 52 -1.43 -10.50 -11.58
C MET A 52 -0.72 -10.39 -12.93
N VAL A 53 0.42 -9.68 -12.97
CA VAL A 53 1.15 -9.39 -14.22
C VAL A 53 2.03 -10.56 -14.67
N ASP A 54 2.76 -11.19 -13.75
CA ASP A 54 3.69 -12.28 -14.04
C ASP A 54 3.63 -13.37 -12.94
N PRO A 55 2.58 -14.21 -12.96
CA PRO A 55 2.30 -15.18 -11.89
C PRO A 55 3.42 -16.21 -11.66
N GLU A 56 4.23 -16.48 -12.69
CA GLU A 56 5.33 -17.46 -12.67
C GLU A 56 6.51 -17.00 -11.81
N ARG A 57 6.61 -15.71 -11.48
CA ARG A 57 7.73 -15.12 -10.72
C ARG A 57 7.34 -14.75 -9.29
N SER A 58 6.90 -15.74 -8.51
CA SER A 58 6.50 -15.53 -7.10
C SER A 58 7.61 -14.93 -6.22
N GLY A 59 8.88 -15.29 -6.44
CA GLY A 59 10.02 -14.72 -5.72
C GLY A 59 10.20 -13.23 -5.99
N VAL A 60 9.98 -12.79 -7.24
CA VAL A 60 10.05 -11.37 -7.63
C VAL A 60 8.91 -10.58 -7.00
N ALA A 61 7.72 -11.17 -6.87
CA ALA A 61 6.60 -10.52 -6.20
C ALA A 61 6.93 -10.15 -4.74
N ILE A 62 7.55 -11.06 -3.99
CA ILE A 62 7.92 -10.82 -2.59
C ILE A 62 9.01 -9.75 -2.51
N GLN A 63 10.04 -9.84 -3.36
CA GLN A 63 11.12 -8.86 -3.41
C GLN A 63 10.60 -7.45 -3.71
N LEU A 64 9.75 -7.30 -4.72
CA LEU A 64 9.18 -6.01 -5.11
C LEU A 64 8.17 -5.49 -4.08
N GLY A 65 7.40 -6.36 -3.43
CA GLY A 65 6.52 -5.95 -2.33
C GLY A 65 7.31 -5.37 -1.14
N ILE A 66 8.37 -6.06 -0.71
CA ILE A 66 9.26 -5.57 0.36
C ILE A 66 9.93 -4.26 -0.08
N LEU A 67 10.45 -4.21 -1.30
CA LEU A 67 11.09 -3.01 -1.85
C LEU A 67 10.13 -1.81 -1.84
N THR A 68 8.88 -1.97 -2.27
CA THR A 68 7.89 -0.89 -2.25
C THR A 68 7.60 -0.40 -0.84
N GLY A 69 7.39 -1.31 0.12
CA GLY A 69 7.13 -0.92 1.50
C GLY A 69 8.26 -0.06 2.08
N PHE A 70 9.51 -0.51 1.91
CA PHE A 70 10.68 0.26 2.35
C PHE A 70 10.84 1.58 1.59
N ALA A 71 10.62 1.58 0.27
CA ALA A 71 10.72 2.77 -0.55
C ALA A 71 9.74 3.86 -0.10
N VAL A 72 8.50 3.49 0.23
CA VAL A 72 7.46 4.44 0.68
C VAL A 72 7.86 5.08 2.01
N VAL A 73 8.22 4.31 3.04
CA VAL A 73 8.63 4.86 4.35
C VAL A 73 9.87 5.74 4.22
N LEU A 74 10.87 5.29 3.47
CA LEU A 74 12.11 6.02 3.34
C LEU A 74 11.92 7.30 2.52
N SER A 75 11.05 7.29 1.51
CA SER A 75 10.72 8.48 0.71
C SER A 75 10.11 9.60 1.54
N TYR A 76 9.43 9.28 2.64
CA TYR A 76 8.89 10.30 3.54
C TYR A 76 10.00 11.01 4.34
N HIS A 77 10.93 10.24 4.91
CA HIS A 77 12.03 10.72 5.76
C HIS A 77 13.19 11.36 5.01
N LEU A 78 13.33 11.09 3.71
CA LEU A 78 14.44 11.60 2.91
C LEU A 78 14.26 13.07 2.48
N PRO A 79 15.36 13.81 2.25
CA PRO A 79 15.31 15.14 1.64
C PRO A 79 14.63 15.12 0.26
N PRO A 80 14.00 16.23 -0.19
CA PRO A 80 13.24 16.30 -1.44
C PRO A 80 13.94 15.74 -2.68
N LEU A 81 15.26 15.96 -2.80
CA LEU A 81 16.07 15.44 -3.92
C LEU A 81 16.08 13.91 -4.01
N TYR A 82 16.03 13.21 -2.87
CA TYR A 82 16.10 11.75 -2.82
C TYR A 82 14.72 11.08 -2.82
N LYS A 83 13.63 11.84 -2.62
CA LYS A 83 12.27 11.28 -2.61
C LYS A 83 11.89 10.63 -3.93
N LEU A 84 12.11 11.34 -5.04
CA LEU A 84 11.75 10.89 -6.40
C LEU A 84 12.44 9.58 -6.79
N PRO A 85 13.78 9.45 -6.68
CA PRO A 85 14.46 8.19 -6.97
C PRO A 85 13.93 7.00 -6.18
N PHE A 86 13.66 7.18 -4.88
CA PHE A 86 13.13 6.12 -4.04
C PHE A 86 11.70 5.75 -4.41
N LEU A 87 10.85 6.73 -4.70
CA LEU A 87 9.47 6.49 -5.14
C LEU A 87 9.41 5.72 -6.47
N LEU A 88 10.35 5.99 -7.37
CA LEU A 88 10.46 5.32 -8.67
C LEU A 88 11.21 3.99 -8.60
N ALA A 89 11.97 3.72 -7.53
CA ALA A 89 12.80 2.52 -7.44
C ALA A 89 12.01 1.21 -7.62
N PRO A 90 10.84 0.99 -6.99
CA PRO A 90 10.07 -0.23 -7.20
C PRO A 90 9.60 -0.38 -8.66
N ALA A 91 9.20 0.72 -9.29
CA ALA A 91 8.76 0.72 -10.67
C ALA A 91 9.91 0.43 -11.65
N LEU A 92 11.09 1.02 -11.44
CA LEU A 92 12.27 0.81 -12.28
C LEU A 92 12.84 -0.60 -12.11
N VAL A 93 12.99 -1.06 -10.87
CA VAL A 93 13.49 -2.41 -10.58
C VAL A 93 12.51 -3.46 -11.10
N GLY A 94 11.21 -3.29 -10.84
CA GLY A 94 10.21 -4.24 -11.32
C GLY A 94 10.02 -4.21 -12.84
N ALA A 95 10.15 -3.05 -13.51
CA ALA A 95 10.16 -3.01 -14.98
C ALA A 95 11.31 -3.81 -15.60
N GLY A 96 12.45 -3.92 -14.91
CA GLY A 96 13.57 -4.76 -15.31
C GLY A 96 13.35 -6.26 -15.06
N GLN A 97 12.63 -6.61 -13.99
CA GLN A 97 12.44 -8.00 -13.55
C GLN A 97 11.18 -8.67 -14.11
N VAL A 98 10.12 -7.91 -14.37
CA VAL A 98 8.85 -8.41 -14.90
C VAL A 98 9.00 -8.64 -16.41
N LYS A 99 8.54 -9.79 -16.92
CA LYS A 99 8.65 -10.09 -18.36
C LYS A 99 7.42 -9.68 -19.15
N LYS A 100 6.25 -9.72 -18.53
CA LYS A 100 4.94 -9.44 -19.15
C LYS A 100 4.46 -8.03 -18.79
N ALA A 101 3.87 -7.30 -19.73
CA ALA A 101 3.19 -6.01 -19.46
C ALA A 101 3.97 -4.99 -18.58
N ARG A 102 5.29 -4.82 -18.81
CA ARG A 102 6.18 -3.95 -18.01
C ARG A 102 5.68 -2.52 -17.81
N GLY A 103 5.09 -1.93 -18.85
CA GLY A 103 4.56 -0.56 -18.79
C GLY A 103 3.38 -0.44 -17.84
N ILE A 104 2.47 -1.42 -17.83
CA ILE A 104 1.33 -1.47 -16.92
C ILE A 104 1.82 -1.63 -15.49
N TYR A 105 2.73 -2.58 -15.24
CA TYR A 105 3.35 -2.75 -13.92
C TYR A 105 3.97 -1.44 -13.42
N ALA A 106 4.82 -0.80 -14.24
CA ALA A 106 5.53 0.41 -13.84
C ALA A 106 4.56 1.54 -13.50
N LEU A 107 3.52 1.74 -14.31
CA LEU A 107 2.51 2.78 -14.08
C LEU A 107 1.80 2.57 -12.73
N PHE A 108 1.31 1.35 -12.47
CA PHE A 108 0.62 1.06 -11.22
C PHE A 108 1.56 1.07 -10.01
N ALA A 109 2.80 0.61 -10.15
CA ALA A 109 3.79 0.69 -9.08
C ALA A 109 4.10 2.14 -8.68
N ILE A 110 4.21 3.06 -9.65
CA ILE A 110 4.37 4.49 -9.40
C ILE A 110 3.14 5.05 -8.66
N TRP A 111 1.93 4.69 -9.10
CA TRP A 111 0.70 5.13 -8.42
C TRP A 111 0.60 4.62 -6.99
N ILE A 112 0.89 3.34 -6.74
CA ILE A 112 0.89 2.76 -5.40
C ILE A 112 1.87 3.50 -4.49
N ALA A 113 3.12 3.70 -4.95
CA ALA A 113 4.14 4.38 -4.16
C ALA A 113 3.77 5.85 -3.91
N ALA A 114 3.31 6.57 -4.94
CA ALA A 114 2.89 7.96 -4.83
C ALA A 114 1.70 8.15 -3.88
N SER A 115 0.70 7.27 -3.95
CA SER A 115 -0.42 7.25 -3.00
C SER A 115 0.05 6.97 -1.58
N GLY A 116 0.97 6.02 -1.38
CA GLY A 116 1.55 5.74 -0.05
C GLY A 116 2.21 6.97 0.57
N LEU A 117 3.09 7.64 -0.18
CA LEU A 117 3.71 8.88 0.27
C LEU A 117 2.67 10.00 0.52
N GLY A 118 1.67 10.12 -0.34
CA GLY A 118 0.60 11.10 -0.19
C GLY A 118 -0.20 10.91 1.10
N PHE A 119 -0.60 9.67 1.41
CA PHE A 119 -1.32 9.32 2.64
C PHE A 119 -0.51 9.66 3.90
N ILE A 120 0.76 9.26 3.94
CA ILE A 120 1.67 9.56 5.05
C ILE A 120 1.82 11.09 5.20
N SER A 121 2.07 11.79 4.10
CA SER A 121 2.24 13.25 4.09
C SER A 121 1.01 13.98 4.61
N ILE A 122 -0.20 13.56 4.22
CA ILE A 122 -1.45 14.18 4.71
C ILE A 122 -1.59 13.94 6.22
N ARG A 123 -1.40 12.70 6.68
CA ARG A 123 -1.58 12.36 8.10
C ARG A 123 -0.60 13.09 9.00
N GLU A 124 0.65 13.22 8.57
CA GLU A 124 1.71 13.83 9.37
C GLU A 124 1.71 15.36 9.29
N ASN A 125 1.49 15.96 8.10
CA ASN A 125 1.53 17.41 7.94
C ASN A 125 0.20 18.10 8.26
N MET A 126 -0.93 17.48 7.93
CA MET A 126 -2.26 18.06 8.13
C MET A 126 -2.94 17.53 9.41
N GLY A 127 -2.45 16.42 9.96
CA GLY A 127 -2.90 15.87 11.22
C GLY A 127 -4.18 15.03 11.14
N PHE A 128 -4.61 14.54 12.29
CA PHE A 128 -5.72 13.59 12.44
C PHE A 128 -7.06 14.13 11.91
N GLY A 129 -7.41 15.39 12.23
CA GLY A 129 -8.69 15.98 11.87
C GLY A 129 -8.91 16.04 10.35
N TRP A 130 -7.87 16.41 9.60
CA TRP A 130 -7.91 16.43 8.14
C TRP A 130 -8.05 15.03 7.53
N MET A 131 -7.37 14.04 8.10
CA MET A 131 -7.50 12.65 7.65
C MET A 131 -8.90 12.10 7.89
N VAL A 132 -9.48 12.33 9.07
CA VAL A 132 -10.87 11.91 9.36
C VAL A 132 -11.87 12.61 8.45
N TRP A 133 -11.66 13.91 8.16
CA TRP A 133 -12.49 14.64 7.21
C TRP A 133 -12.46 14.00 5.82
N LEU A 134 -11.28 13.67 5.29
CA LEU A 134 -11.14 12.99 3.99
C LEU A 134 -11.77 11.60 3.95
N ILE A 135 -11.82 10.89 5.08
CA ILE A 135 -12.42 9.55 5.16
C ILE A 135 -13.95 9.62 5.25
N SER A 136 -14.49 10.68 5.85
CA SER A 136 -15.92 10.79 6.18
C SER A 136 -16.77 11.45 5.09
N VAL A 137 -16.15 12.14 4.14
CA VAL A 137 -16.78 12.84 3.00
C VAL A 137 -16.66 12.00 1.73
#